data_AF-A0A919HSP5-F1
#
_entry.id   AF-A0A919HSP5-F1
#
_cell.length_a   1.000
_cell.length_b   1.000
_cell.length_c   1.000
_cell.angle_alpha   90.00
_cell.angle_beta   90.00
_cell.angle_gamma   90.00
#
_symmetry.space_group_name_H-M   'P 1'
#
loop_
_entity.id
_entity.type
_entity.pdbx_description
1 polymer ?
#
loop_
_entity_poly.entity_id
_entity_poly.type
_entity_poly.pdbx_seq_one_letter_code
_entity_poly.pdbx_strand_id
1 'polypeptide(L)'
;MTEQQKITFPQLYQQLDGLMLRDKTRFARRLHGVKKVKNPESQQAILQEMALEISQAAGKVLLREAARPAITYPENLPVSQKKQEILEAVRDHRW
;
A
#
# COMPACT_ATOMS: atom_id res chain seq x y z
N MET A 1 -10.23 -21.45 26.41
CA MET A 1 -10.88 -21.97 25.19
C MET A 1 -10.66 -20.93 24.10
N THR A 2 -9.70 -21.14 23.22
CA THR A 2 -9.48 -20.25 22.08
C THR A 2 -10.66 -20.44 21.13
N GLU A 3 -11.60 -19.50 21.16
CA GLU A 3 -12.54 -19.34 20.05
C GLU A 3 -11.72 -19.27 18.77
N GLN A 4 -11.76 -20.34 17.98
CA GLN A 4 -11.31 -20.30 16.60
C GLN A 4 -12.23 -19.30 15.91
N GLN A 5 -11.81 -18.03 15.90
CA GLN A 5 -12.51 -16.97 15.18
C GLN A 5 -12.70 -17.48 13.76
N LYS A 6 -13.96 -17.71 13.37
CA LYS A 6 -14.30 -18.10 12.01
C LYS A 6 -13.92 -16.93 11.11
N ILE A 7 -12.76 -17.03 10.48
CA ILE A 7 -12.29 -16.03 9.53
C ILE A 7 -13.20 -16.11 8.31
N THR A 8 -13.85 -14.99 8.01
CA THR A 8 -14.79 -14.91 6.89
C THR A 8 -14.15 -14.23 5.68
N PHE A 9 -14.61 -14.61 4.50
CA PHE A 9 -14.19 -14.00 3.24
C PHE A 9 -14.33 -12.47 3.22
N PRO A 10 -15.49 -11.87 3.53
CA PRO A 10 -15.64 -10.41 3.47
C PRO A 10 -14.69 -9.69 4.42
N GLN A 11 -14.39 -10.26 5.59
CA GLN A 11 -13.44 -9.71 6.55
C GLN A 11 -12.02 -9.65 5.97
N LEU A 12 -11.53 -10.75 5.38
CA LEU A 12 -10.23 -10.75 4.72
C LEU A 12 -10.19 -9.83 3.50
N TYR A 13 -11.30 -9.75 2.76
CA TYR A 13 -11.39 -8.90 1.57
C TYR A 13 -11.29 -7.41 1.92
N GLN A 14 -11.95 -6.97 3.00
CA GLN A 14 -11.84 -5.59 3.52
C GLN A 14 -10.41 -5.27 3.98
N GLN A 15 -9.71 -6.22 4.61
CA GLN A 15 -8.33 -6.01 5.04
C GLN A 15 -7.35 -5.78 3.86
N LEU A 16 -7.70 -6.21 2.65
CA LEU A 16 -6.87 -5.99 1.47
C LEU A 16 -6.77 -4.53 1.04
N ASP A 17 -7.73 -3.67 1.44
CA ASP A 17 -7.74 -2.26 1.06
C ASP A 17 -6.59 -1.47 1.71
N GLY A 18 -6.10 -1.90 2.87
CA GLY A 18 -4.95 -1.30 3.57
C GLY A 18 -3.58 -1.85 3.14
N LEU A 19 -3.53 -2.78 2.18
CA LEU A 19 -2.29 -3.38 1.72
C LEU A 19 -1.69 -2.65 0.51
N MET A 20 -0.41 -2.91 0.23
CA MET A 20 0.22 -2.45 -1.02
C MET A 20 -0.50 -3.03 -2.24
N LEU A 21 -0.55 -2.26 -3.34
CA LEU A 21 -1.25 -2.65 -4.58
C LEU A 21 -0.85 -4.04 -5.10
N ARG A 22 0.44 -4.39 -4.98
CA ARG A 22 0.97 -5.71 -5.35
C ARG A 22 0.37 -6.82 -4.49
N ASP A 23 0.28 -6.61 -3.18
CA ASP A 23 -0.23 -7.61 -2.25
C ASP A 23 -1.75 -7.73 -2.34
N LYS A 24 -2.46 -6.60 -2.48
CA LYS A 24 -3.91 -6.57 -2.72
C LYS A 24 -4.33 -7.44 -3.90
N THR A 25 -3.68 -7.28 -5.05
CA THR A 25 -3.99 -8.05 -6.26
C THR A 25 -3.64 -9.54 -6.13
N ARG A 26 -2.51 -9.87 -5.49
CA ARG A 26 -2.11 -11.27 -5.21
C ARG A 26 -3.11 -11.96 -4.29
N PHE A 27 -3.47 -11.35 -3.18
CA PHE A 27 -4.40 -11.94 -2.21
C PHE A 27 -5.84 -12.00 -2.72
N ALA A 28 -6.31 -11.01 -3.48
CA ALA A 28 -7.63 -11.05 -4.10
C ALA A 28 -7.77 -12.26 -5.05
N ARG A 29 -6.76 -12.53 -5.89
CA ARG A 29 -6.75 -13.72 -6.76
C ARG A 29 -6.76 -15.03 -5.96
N ARG A 30 -5.98 -15.11 -4.89
CA ARG A 30 -5.93 -16.30 -4.02
C ARG A 30 -7.27 -16.53 -3.31
N LEU A 31 -7.89 -15.48 -2.74
CA LEU A 31 -9.22 -15.53 -2.14
C LEU A 31 -10.29 -16.03 -3.13
N HIS A 32 -10.27 -15.54 -4.37
CA HIS A 32 -11.18 -16.03 -5.42
C HIS A 32 -10.96 -17.51 -5.75
N GLY A 33 -9.72 -18.00 -5.72
CA GLY A 33 -9.40 -19.42 -5.88
C GLY A 33 -9.93 -20.28 -4.73
N VAL A 34 -9.81 -19.80 -3.50
CA VAL A 34 -10.27 -20.49 -2.28
C VAL A 34 -11.79 -20.72 -2.29
N LYS A 35 -12.57 -19.79 -2.87
CA LYS A 35 -14.02 -19.95 -3.04
C LYS A 35 -14.41 -21.16 -3.90
N LYS A 36 -13.51 -21.67 -4.75
CA LYS A 36 -13.75 -22.85 -5.60
C LYS A 36 -13.44 -24.18 -4.90
N VAL A 37 -12.83 -24.15 -3.72
CA VAL A 37 -12.50 -25.34 -2.94
C VAL A 37 -13.78 -25.91 -2.35
N LYS A 38 -14.07 -27.19 -2.64
CA LYS A 38 -15.30 -27.85 -2.19
C LYS A 38 -15.23 -28.34 -0.73
N ASN A 39 -14.03 -28.51 -0.20
CA ASN A 39 -13.83 -28.98 1.19
C ASN A 39 -13.83 -27.77 2.16
N PRO A 40 -14.81 -27.67 3.08
CA PRO A 40 -14.92 -26.57 4.02
C PRO A 40 -13.76 -26.49 5.03
N GLU A 41 -13.18 -27.63 5.45
CA GLU A 41 -12.03 -27.62 6.36
C GLU A 41 -10.78 -27.08 5.67
N SER A 42 -10.50 -27.55 4.45
CA SER A 42 -9.38 -27.03 3.65
C SER A 42 -9.57 -25.55 3.34
N GLN A 43 -10.80 -25.12 3.05
CA GLN A 43 -11.13 -23.72 2.84
C GLN A 43 -10.81 -22.87 4.09
N GLN A 44 -11.22 -23.32 5.27
CA GLN A 44 -10.92 -22.63 6.53
C GLN A 44 -9.42 -22.60 6.84
N ALA A 45 -8.71 -23.71 6.65
CA ALA A 45 -7.26 -23.76 6.85
C ALA A 45 -6.53 -22.74 5.96
N ILE A 46 -6.92 -22.65 4.68
CA ILE A 46 -6.33 -21.66 3.76
C ILE A 46 -6.71 -20.24 4.18
N LEU A 47 -7.94 -19.99 4.63
CA LEU A 47 -8.34 -18.66 5.11
C LEU A 47 -7.54 -18.23 6.35
N GLN A 48 -7.22 -19.16 7.25
CA GLN A 48 -6.36 -18.90 8.41
C GLN A 48 -4.93 -18.60 8.02
N GLU A 49 -4.34 -19.39 7.13
CA GLU A 49 -3.01 -19.13 6.59
C GLU A 49 -2.95 -17.77 5.89
N MET A 50 -3.97 -17.44 5.10
CA MET A 50 -4.10 -16.16 4.42
C MET A 50 -4.21 -14.99 5.39
N ALA A 51 -4.91 -15.14 6.51
CA ALA A 51 -5.01 -14.09 7.52
C ALA A 51 -3.64 -13.77 8.12
N LEU A 52 -2.82 -14.78 8.38
CA LEU A 52 -1.44 -14.59 8.85
C LEU A 52 -0.60 -13.87 7.79
N GLU A 53 -0.66 -14.29 6.53
CA GLU A 53 0.07 -13.61 5.44
C GLU A 53 -0.38 -12.15 5.25
N ILE A 54 -1.68 -11.87 5.33
CA ILE A 54 -2.23 -10.52 5.24
C ILE A 54 -1.72 -9.65 6.39
N SER A 55 -1.68 -10.19 7.62
CA SER A 55 -1.15 -9.47 8.79
C SER A 55 0.34 -9.09 8.61
N GLN A 56 1.14 -9.99 8.05
CA GLN A 56 2.55 -9.73 7.76
C GLN A 56 2.71 -8.67 6.66
N ALA A 57 1.88 -8.72 5.62
CA ALA A 57 1.89 -7.71 4.56
C ALA A 57 1.48 -6.32 5.09
N ALA A 58 0.49 -6.25 5.98
CA ALA A 58 0.09 -5.02 6.65
C ALA A 58 1.26 -4.44 7.49
N GLY A 59 2.01 -5.29 8.19
CA GLY A 59 3.22 -4.87 8.90
C GLY A 59 4.27 -4.22 7.99
N LYS A 60 4.44 -4.71 6.76
CA LYS A 60 5.34 -4.10 5.76
C LYS A 60 4.86 -2.73 5.28
N VAL A 61 3.55 -2.50 5.22
CA VAL A 61 2.98 -1.17 4.92
C VAL A 61 3.37 -0.19 6.01
N LEU A 62 3.13 -0.55 7.28
CA LEU A 62 3.48 0.29 8.42
C LEU A 62 4.99 0.61 8.47
N LEU A 63 5.85 -0.36 8.20
CA LEU A 63 7.30 -0.13 8.14
C LEU A 63 7.67 0.84 7.01
N ARG A 64 7.01 0.75 5.85
CA ARG A 64 7.21 1.71 4.74
C ARG A 64 6.72 3.11 5.08
N GLU A 65 5.57 3.22 5.75
CA GLU A 65 5.03 4.50 6.20
C GLU A 65 5.95 5.16 7.23
N ALA A 66 6.47 4.38 8.19
CA ALA A 66 7.42 4.85 9.19
C ALA A 66 8.78 5.25 8.57
N ALA A 67 9.21 4.57 7.51
CA ALA A 67 10.44 4.88 6.79
C ALA A 67 10.29 6.02 5.75
N ARG A 68 9.11 6.63 5.62
CA ARG A 68 8.86 7.70 4.66
C ARG A 68 9.61 8.97 5.09
N PRO A 69 10.59 9.47 4.31
CA PRO A 69 11.31 10.68 4.67
C PRO A 69 10.38 11.89 4.60
N ALA A 70 10.54 12.81 5.55
CA ALA A 70 9.90 14.11 5.49
C ALA A 70 10.46 14.90 4.29
N ILE A 71 9.57 15.40 3.43
CA ILE A 71 9.97 16.28 2.33
C ILE A 71 10.23 17.65 2.94
N THR A 72 11.49 17.94 3.23
CA THR A 72 11.93 19.27 3.67
C THR A 72 12.65 19.94 2.52
N TYR A 73 12.13 21.08 2.09
CA TYR A 73 12.83 21.97 1.17
C TYR A 73 13.67 22.92 2.02
N PRO A 74 15.01 22.85 2.00
CA PRO A 74 15.83 23.83 2.71
C PRO A 74 15.61 25.22 2.09
N GLU A 75 15.44 26.24 2.93
CA GLU A 75 15.31 27.66 2.54
C GLU A 75 16.43 28.13 1.58
N ASN A 76 17.58 27.42 1.58
CA ASN A 76 18.74 27.71 0.76
C ASN A 76 18.76 26.94 -0.57
N LEU A 77 17.60 26.57 -1.12
CA LEU A 77 17.51 26.06 -2.48
C LEU A 77 18.00 27.14 -3.47
N PRO A 78 19.11 26.94 -4.20
CA PRO A 78 19.67 27.93 -5.14
C PRO A 78 18.74 28.24 -6.33
N VAL A 79 17.62 27.54 -6.42
CA VAL A 79 16.60 27.67 -7.46
C VAL A 79 15.77 28.96 -7.27
N SER A 80 15.79 29.56 -6.08
CA SER A 80 15.14 30.87 -5.84
C SER A 80 15.96 32.06 -6.36
N GLN A 81 17.25 31.91 -6.62
CA GLN A 81 18.08 33.00 -7.21
C GLN A 81 17.87 33.14 -8.71
N LYS A 82 17.53 32.06 -9.42
CA LYS A 82 17.29 32.08 -10.87
C LYS A 82 15.89 32.55 -11.29
N LYS A 83 14.97 32.75 -10.34
CA LYS A 83 13.62 33.25 -10.64
C LYS A 83 13.66 34.70 -11.15
N GLN A 84 14.57 35.51 -10.62
CA GLN A 84 14.77 36.90 -11.07
C GLN A 84 15.49 36.98 -12.42
N GLU A 85 16.53 36.17 -12.66
CA GLU A 85 17.27 36.14 -13.94
C GLU A 85 16.40 35.74 -15.14
N ILE A 86 15.45 34.82 -14.94
CA ILE A 86 14.52 34.39 -16.01
C ILE A 86 13.54 35.50 -16.38
N LEU A 87 13.14 36.35 -15.43
CA LEU A 87 12.22 37.47 -15.71
C LEU A 87 12.87 38.57 -16.54
N GLU A 88 14.18 38.82 -16.37
CA GLU A 88 14.91 39.79 -17.18
C GLU A 88 15.14 39.29 -18.61
N ALA A 89 15.52 38.02 -18.78
CA ALA A 89 15.73 37.43 -20.11
C ALA A 89 14.47 37.38 -20.99
N VAL A 90 13.27 37.29 -20.39
CA VAL A 90 11.99 37.32 -21.14
C VAL A 90 11.58 38.74 -21.53
N ARG A 91 12.08 39.77 -20.84
CA ARG A 91 11.76 41.17 -21.16
C ARG A 91 12.50 41.70 -22.38
N ASP A 92 13.73 41.26 -22.59
CA ASP A 92 14.60 41.73 -23.67
C ASP A 92 14.43 40.98 -25.00
N HIS A 93 13.59 39.93 -25.05
CA HIS A 93 13.37 39.12 -26.26
C HIS A 93 11.97 39.34 -26.87
N ARG A 94 11.57 40.61 -27.00
CA ARG A 94 10.50 41.04 -27.92
C ARG A 94 11.10 41.98 -28.96
N TRP A 95 11.73 41.41 -29.98
CA TRP A 95 11.85 42.00 -31.31
C TRP A 95 11.65 40.93 -32.36
#